data_AF-X5HYF2-F1
#
_entry.id   AF-X5HYF2-F1
#
_cell.length_a   1.000
_cell.length_b   1.000
_cell.length_c   1.000
_cell.angle_alpha   90.00
_cell.angle_beta   90.00
_cell.angle_gamma   90.00
#
_symmetry.space_group_name_H-M   'P 1'
#
loop_
_entity.id
_entity.type
_entity.pdbx_description
1 polymer ?
#
loop_
_entity_poly.entity_id
_entity_poly.type
_entity_poly.pdbx_seq_one_letter_code
_entity_poly.pdbx_strand_id
1 'polypeptide(L)' 'YQTNLTNVFDQLLHSESFVDVTLACDGHSVKAHKMVLSACSPYFQTLFFDN' A
#
# COMPACT_ATOMS: atom_id res chain seq x y z
N TYR A 1 9.20 -18.71 6.40
CA TYR A 1 8.69 -17.64 7.30
C TYR A 1 8.06 -16.45 6.58
N GLN A 2 8.07 -16.39 5.24
CA GLN A 2 7.62 -15.20 4.49
C GLN A 2 6.10 -15.11 4.29
N THR A 3 5.37 -16.23 4.36
CA THR A 3 3.93 -16.31 4.08
C THR A 3 3.04 -15.56 5.07
N ASN A 4 3.47 -15.43 6.33
CA ASN A 4 2.63 -14.86 7.37
C ASN A 4 2.49 -13.33 7.26
N LEU A 5 3.57 -12.61 6.94
CA LEU A 5 3.53 -11.14 6.86
C LEU A 5 2.73 -10.65 5.66
N THR A 6 2.88 -11.27 4.49
CA THR A 6 2.07 -10.92 3.31
C THR A 6 0.59 -11.16 3.58
N ASN A 7 0.23 -12.29 4.21
CA ASN A 7 -1.16 -12.56 4.60
C ASN A 7 -1.70 -11.55 5.62
N VAL A 8 -0.88 -11.09 6.57
CA VAL A 8 -1.29 -10.07 7.53
C VAL A 8 -1.56 -8.73 6.83
N PHE A 9 -0.67 -8.26 5.95
CA PHE A 9 -0.89 -7.01 5.22
C PHE A 9 -2.09 -7.11 4.26
N ASP A 10 -2.29 -8.28 3.66
CA ASP A 10 -3.47 -8.55 2.84
C ASP A 10 -4.77 -8.47 3.67
N GLN A 11 -4.82 -9.06 4.85
CA GLN A 11 -5.98 -8.93 5.77
C GLN A 11 -6.20 -7.48 6.23
N LEU A 12 -5.12 -6.74 6.52
CA LEU A 12 -5.20 -5.33 6.88
C LEU A 12 -5.74 -4.50 5.71
N LEU A 13 -5.36 -4.83 4.46
CA LEU A 13 -5.85 -4.14 3.28
C LEU A 13 -7.33 -4.41 3.05
N HIS A 14 -7.75 -5.67 3.14
CA HIS A 14 -9.14 -6.09 2.98
C HIS A 14 -10.08 -5.50 4.04
N SER A 15 -9.57 -5.31 5.27
CA SER A 15 -10.30 -4.64 6.35
C SER A 15 -10.18 -3.11 6.31
N GLU A 16 -9.51 -2.55 5.30
CA GLU A 16 -9.16 -1.14 5.17
C GLU A 16 -8.43 -0.56 6.39
N SER A 17 -7.79 -1.41 7.18
CA SER A 17 -7.04 -1.03 8.37
C SER A 17 -5.68 -0.47 7.98
N PHE A 18 -5.34 0.69 8.56
CA PHE A 18 -4.08 1.41 8.30
C PHE A 18 -3.84 1.80 6.84
N VAL A 19 -4.87 1.76 5.99
CA VAL A 19 -4.81 2.32 4.64
C VAL A 19 -4.61 3.82 4.74
N ASP A 20 -3.49 4.29 4.21
CA ASP A 20 -3.00 5.67 4.33
C ASP A 20 -2.81 6.34 2.96
N VAL A 21 -3.16 5.66 1.87
CA VAL A 21 -3.18 6.22 0.52
C VAL A 21 -4.32 5.66 -0.31
N THR A 22 -4.85 6.50 -1.21
CA THR A 22 -5.75 6.11 -2.30
C THR A 22 -5.14 6.55 -3.62
N LEU A 23 -4.87 5.62 -4.53
CA LEU A 23 -4.42 5.89 -5.89
C LEU A 23 -5.65 6.05 -6.78
N ALA A 24 -5.78 7.16 -7.49
CA ALA A 24 -6.90 7.42 -8.39
C ALA A 24 -6.43 7.66 -9.83
N CYS A 25 -7.10 7.04 -10.81
CA CYS A 25 -6.82 7.22 -12.23
C CYS A 25 -8.07 6.86 -13.06
N ASP A 26 -8.40 7.66 -14.07
CA ASP A 26 -9.53 7.43 -15.00
C ASP A 26 -10.85 7.02 -14.32
N GLY A 27 -11.22 7.74 -13.25
CA GLY A 27 -12.46 7.48 -12.49
C GLY A 27 -12.41 6.24 -11.58
N HIS A 28 -11.28 5.53 -11.53
CA HIS A 28 -11.06 4.41 -10.62
C HIS A 28 -10.23 4.85 -9.42
N SER A 29 -10.43 4.20 -8.29
CA SER A 29 -9.66 4.43 -7.07
C SER A 29 -9.30 3.12 -6.38
N VAL A 30 -8.06 3.02 -5.92
CA VAL A 30 -7.53 1.87 -5.19
C VAL A 30 -6.95 2.35 -3.86
N LYS A 31 -7.48 1.81 -2.76
CA LYS A 31 -6.92 1.98 -1.42
C LYS A 31 -5.71 1.07 -1.24
N ALA A 32 -4.66 1.56 -0.59
CA ALA A 32 -3.44 0.79 -0.36
C ALA A 32 -2.68 1.28 0.88
N HIS A 33 -1.64 0.54 1.26
CA HIS A 33 -0.66 0.95 2.26
C HIS A 33 0.57 1.56 1.58
N LYS A 34 0.94 2.80 1.94
CA LYS A 34 2.16 3.46 1.45
C LYS A 34 3.38 2.60 1.71
N MET A 35 3.48 2.02 2.90
CA MET A 35 4.64 1.21 3.28
C MET A 35 4.86 0.00 2.33
N VAL A 36 3.79 -0.71 1.99
CA VAL A 36 3.85 -1.86 1.07
C VAL A 36 4.23 -1.38 -0.34
N LEU A 37 3.61 -0.31 -0.83
CA LEU A 37 3.94 0.28 -2.13
C LEU A 37 5.41 0.74 -2.20
N SER A 38 5.93 1.38 -1.17
CA SER A 38 7.33 1.80 -1.07
C SER A 38 8.29 0.62 -1.07
N ALA A 39 7.97 -0.45 -0.35
CA ALA A 39 8.82 -1.65 -0.32
C ALA A 39 8.91 -2.36 -1.68
N CYS A 40 7.88 -2.21 -2.52
CA CYS A 40 7.80 -2.86 -3.83
C CYS A 40 8.18 -1.96 -5.02
N SER A 41 8.27 -0.63 -4.82
CA SER A 41 8.50 0.32 -5.91
C SER A 41 9.35 1.52 -5.44
N PRO A 42 10.58 1.69 -5.97
CA PRO A 42 11.41 2.85 -5.68
C PRO A 42 10.71 4.18 -6.01
N TYR A 43 9.84 4.20 -7.02
CA TYR A 43 9.05 5.38 -7.36
C TYR A 43 8.12 5.77 -6.22
N PHE A 44 7.33 4.82 -5.69
CA PHE A 44 6.44 5.09 -4.56
C PHE A 44 7.21 5.37 -3.28
N GLN A 45 8.37 4.73 -3.08
CA GLN A 45 9.25 5.03 -1.96
C GLN A 45 9.68 6.50 -1.96
N THR A 46 10.23 7.01 -3.06
CA THR A 46 10.62 8.41 -3.18
C THR A 46 9.40 9.33 -3.05
N LEU A 47 8.31 9.04 -3.78
CA LEU A 47 7.09 9.84 -3.77
C LEU A 47 6.51 10.03 -2.35
N PHE A 48 6.49 8.97 -1.55
CA PHE A 48 5.93 9.00 -0.19
C PHE A 48 6.93 9.43 0.89
N PHE A 49 8.24 9.42 0.62
CA PHE A 49 9.25 9.92 1.54
C PHE A 49 9.41 11.44 1.46
N ASP A 50 9.24 12.01 0.26
CA ASP A 50 9.40 13.44 0.01
C ASP A 50 8.15 14.28 0.34
N ASN A 51 7.03 13.65 0.76
CA ASN A 51 5.75 14.31 1.10
C ASN A 51 5.38 14.22 2.57
#